data_AF-A0A1H4H549-F1
#
_entry.id   AF-A0A1H4H549-F1
#
_cell.length_a   1.000
_cell.length_b   1.000
_cell.length_c   1.000
_cell.angle_alpha   90.00
_cell.angle_beta   90.00
_cell.angle_gamma   90.00
#
_symmetry.space_group_name_H-M   'P 1'
#
loop_
_entity.id
_entity.type
_entity.pdbx_description
1 polymer ?
#
loop_
_entity_poly.entity_id
_entity_poly.type
_entity_poly.pdbx_seq_one_letter_code
_entity_poly.pdbx_strand_id
1 'polypeptide(L)'
;MTVSYEQLLKDYLDSPSESYEQEYPEFPLIKRYLKESEMNTLRWNREKMLKAVEDKKQVDKVFLAIYQPGFISNKDLKSKLKDEFGRLGIKLSPKATLIENCTLYNVEKASRKIDGKTVSGYELGKMVFTFE
;
A
#
# COMPACT_ATOMS: atom_id res chain seq x y z
N MET A 1 35.51 -9.20 2.64
CA MET A 1 34.38 -9.21 1.70
C MET A 1 33.32 -8.31 2.29
N THR A 2 33.01 -7.17 1.68
CA THR A 2 31.89 -6.33 2.12
C THR A 2 30.63 -6.85 1.45
N VAL A 3 29.74 -7.48 2.22
CA VAL A 3 28.42 -7.89 1.71
C VAL A 3 27.62 -6.63 1.40
N SER A 4 27.05 -6.53 0.20
CA SER A 4 26.26 -5.36 -0.18
C SER A 4 24.89 -5.40 0.49
N TYR A 5 24.28 -4.23 0.70
CA TYR A 5 22.92 -4.13 1.23
C TYR A 5 21.90 -4.92 0.40
N GLU A 6 22.06 -4.92 -0.92
CA GLU A 6 21.24 -5.73 -1.83
C GLU A 6 21.35 -7.23 -1.52
N GLN A 7 22.56 -7.74 -1.32
CA GLN A 7 22.77 -9.15 -1.03
C GLN A 7 22.18 -9.52 0.34
N LEU A 8 22.40 -8.69 1.37
CA LEU A 8 21.82 -8.90 2.70
C LEU A 8 20.29 -8.97 2.65
N LEU A 9 19.66 -8.05 1.91
CA LEU A 9 18.21 -8.03 1.80
C LEU A 9 17.69 -9.23 0.99
N LYS A 10 18.36 -9.63 -0.09
CA LYS A 10 17.99 -10.84 -0.84
C LYS A 10 18.08 -12.10 0.01
N ASP A 11 19.19 -12.25 0.75
CA ASP A 11 19.39 -13.38 1.66
C ASP A 11 18.28 -13.43 2.73
N TYR A 12 17.87 -12.28 3.27
CA TYR A 12 16.73 -12.19 4.19
C TYR A 12 15.39 -12.54 3.55
N LEU A 13 15.14 -12.11 2.30
CA LEU A 13 13.90 -12.42 1.60
C LEU A 13 13.77 -13.93 1.32
N ASP A 14 14.89 -14.60 1.03
CA ASP A 14 14.97 -16.04 0.83
C ASP A 14 14.89 -16.82 2.16
N SER A 15 15.55 -16.33 3.21
CA SER A 15 15.58 -16.95 4.54
C SER A 15 15.47 -15.91 5.67
N PRO A 16 14.23 -15.53 6.04
CA PRO A 16 14.00 -14.57 7.12
C PRO A 16 14.48 -15.12 8.47
N SER A 17 15.20 -14.33 9.25
CA SER A 17 15.68 -14.72 10.57
C SER A 17 15.71 -13.55 11.55
N GLU A 18 15.51 -13.83 12.84
CA GLU A 18 15.53 -12.81 13.90
C GLU A 18 16.86 -12.04 13.96
N SER A 19 17.99 -12.70 13.65
CA SER A 19 19.31 -12.05 13.61
C SER A 19 19.34 -10.92 12.58
N TYR A 20 18.79 -11.15 11.38
CA TYR A 20 18.67 -10.09 10.37
C TYR A 20 17.74 -8.98 10.83
N GLU A 21 16.66 -9.29 11.54
CA GLU A 21 15.69 -8.29 11.98
C GLU A 21 16.24 -7.42 13.13
N GLN A 22 17.12 -7.97 13.97
CA GLN A 22 17.83 -7.22 15.01
C GLN A 22 18.88 -6.28 14.40
N GLU A 23 19.63 -6.73 13.39
CA GLU A 23 20.66 -5.91 12.72
C GLU A 23 20.06 -4.90 11.73
N TYR A 24 18.97 -5.28 11.06
CA TYR A 24 18.30 -4.51 10.00
C TYR A 24 16.78 -4.46 10.25
N PRO A 25 16.33 -3.65 11.23
CA PRO A 25 14.92 -3.56 11.60
C PRO A 25 14.01 -3.06 10.46
N GLU A 26 14.58 -2.48 9.40
CA GLU A 26 13.85 -2.11 8.19
C GLU A 26 13.49 -3.28 7.25
N PHE A 27 14.17 -4.43 7.35
CA PHE A 27 13.96 -5.55 6.43
C PHE A 27 12.53 -6.12 6.47
N PRO A 28 11.92 -6.36 7.66
CA PRO A 28 10.52 -6.74 7.74
C PRO A 28 9.57 -5.73 7.09
N LEU A 29 9.86 -4.43 7.26
CA LEU A 29 9.04 -3.36 6.69
C LEU A 29 9.13 -3.37 5.16
N ILE A 30 10.34 -3.52 4.61
CA ILE A 30 10.55 -3.60 3.16
C ILE A 30 9.85 -4.83 2.59
N LYS A 31 10.02 -5.99 3.23
CA LYS A 31 9.36 -7.25 2.82
C LYS A 31 7.83 -7.13 2.85
N ARG A 32 7.28 -6.48 3.87
CA ARG A 32 5.82 -6.31 4.03
C ARG A 32 5.21 -5.35 2.99
N TYR A 33 5.91 -4.26 2.68
CA TYR A 33 5.33 -3.16 1.91
C TYR A 33 5.74 -3.13 0.43
N LEU A 34 6.89 -3.70 0.08
CA LEU A 34 7.40 -3.68 -1.29
C LEU A 34 7.43 -5.07 -1.89
N LYS A 35 6.99 -5.19 -3.14
CA LYS A 35 7.23 -6.37 -3.97
C LYS A 35 8.67 -6.34 -4.48
N GLU A 36 9.23 -7.50 -4.76
CA GLU A 36 10.60 -7.60 -5.30
C GLU A 36 10.77 -6.80 -6.61
N SER A 37 9.74 -6.74 -7.47
CA SER A 37 9.75 -5.91 -8.68
C SER A 37 9.86 -4.41 -8.38
N GLU A 38 9.28 -3.94 -7.26
CA GLU A 38 9.42 -2.56 -6.79
C GLU A 38 10.83 -2.33 -6.23
N MET A 39 11.37 -3.28 -5.46
CA MET A 39 12.75 -3.21 -4.94
C MET A 39 13.78 -3.14 -6.08
N ASN A 40 13.62 -3.96 -7.12
CA ASN A 40 14.44 -3.93 -8.34
C ASN A 40 14.34 -2.58 -9.08
N THR A 41 13.14 -2.01 -9.15
CA THR A 41 12.91 -0.67 -9.74
C THR A 41 13.64 0.41 -8.95
N LEU A 42 13.64 0.30 -7.62
CA LEU A 42 14.34 1.21 -6.70
C LEU A 42 15.85 0.91 -6.62
N ARG A 43 16.35 -0.06 -7.41
CA ARG A 43 17.76 -0.49 -7.49
C ARG A 43 18.30 -0.93 -6.14
N TRP A 44 17.48 -1.58 -5.32
CA TRP A 44 17.85 -2.07 -3.99
C TRP A 44 18.45 -0.98 -3.09
N ASN A 45 18.15 0.29 -3.38
CA ASN A 45 18.67 1.42 -2.64
C ASN A 45 17.86 1.61 -1.34
N ARG A 46 18.55 1.48 -0.21
CA ARG A 46 17.96 1.58 1.14
C ARG A 46 17.06 2.80 1.32
N GLU A 47 17.58 4.01 1.08
CA GLU A 47 16.84 5.26 1.31
C GLU A 47 15.60 5.36 0.43
N LYS A 48 15.71 4.97 -0.85
CA LYS A 48 14.57 4.96 -1.77
C LYS A 48 13.50 3.95 -1.36
N MET A 49 13.91 2.76 -0.91
CA MET A 49 12.97 1.75 -0.41
C MET A 49 12.29 2.19 0.88
N LEU A 50 13.03 2.71 1.85
CA LEU A 50 12.46 3.23 3.08
C LEU A 50 11.47 4.37 2.83
N LYS A 51 11.79 5.26 1.88
CA LYS A 51 10.85 6.30 1.46
C LYS A 51 9.59 5.73 0.83
N ALA A 52 9.72 4.75 -0.07
CA ALA A 52 8.57 4.09 -0.70
C ALA A 52 7.69 3.33 0.33
N VAL A 53 8.32 2.71 1.33
CA VAL A 53 7.63 2.09 2.46
C VAL A 53 6.82 3.13 3.24
N GLU A 54 7.42 4.28 3.57
CA GLU A 54 6.71 5.34 4.29
C GLU A 54 5.56 5.93 3.47
N ASP A 55 5.78 6.18 2.16
CA ASP A 55 4.73 6.64 1.25
C ASP A 55 3.55 5.65 1.22
N LYS A 56 3.82 4.33 1.19
CA LYS A 56 2.77 3.30 1.27
C LYS A 56 2.06 3.26 2.62
N LYS A 57 2.79 3.40 3.73
CA LYS A 57 2.18 3.51 5.07
C LYS A 57 1.24 4.71 5.18
N GLN A 58 1.61 5.84 4.58
CA GLN A 58 0.73 7.00 4.52
C GLN A 58 -0.52 6.73 3.71
N VAL A 59 -0.39 6.06 2.55
CA VAL A 59 -1.54 5.64 1.74
C VAL A 59 -2.44 4.63 2.47
N ASP A 60 -1.88 3.70 3.23
CA ASP A 60 -2.65 2.78 4.06
C ASP A 60 -3.46 3.50 5.15
N LYS A 61 -2.86 4.52 5.80
CA LYS A 61 -3.60 5.39 6.74
C LYS A 61 -4.78 6.08 6.06
N VAL A 62 -4.61 6.51 4.81
CA VAL A 62 -5.70 7.09 4.02
C VAL A 62 -6.78 6.04 3.76
N PHE A 63 -6.42 4.84 3.29
CA PHE A 63 -7.37 3.75 3.04
C PHE A 63 -8.17 3.41 4.29
N LEU A 64 -7.52 3.32 5.45
CA LEU A 64 -8.19 3.10 6.72
C LEU A 64 -9.16 4.24 7.08
N ALA A 65 -8.78 5.49 6.86
CA ALA A 65 -9.61 6.66 7.16
C ALA A 65 -10.87 6.75 6.27
N ILE A 66 -10.75 6.33 5.00
CA ILE A 66 -11.88 6.36 4.06
C ILE A 66 -12.72 5.08 4.08
N TYR A 67 -12.28 4.06 4.82
CA TYR A 67 -12.92 2.75 4.85
C TYR A 67 -14.35 2.84 5.36
N GLN A 68 -15.26 2.40 4.51
CA GLN A 68 -16.66 2.21 4.84
C GLN A 68 -17.15 1.00 4.04
N PRO A 69 -17.58 -0.09 4.70
CA PRO A 69 -18.07 -1.26 3.99
C PRO A 69 -19.20 -0.89 3.03
N GLY A 70 -19.16 -1.44 1.83
CA GLY A 70 -20.16 -1.18 0.80
C GLY A 70 -19.59 -0.60 -0.49
N PHE A 71 -20.49 -0.22 -1.39
CA PHE A 71 -20.14 0.38 -2.66
C PHE A 71 -19.73 1.85 -2.51
N ILE A 72 -18.60 2.21 -3.10
CA ILE A 72 -18.15 3.59 -3.27
C ILE A 72 -17.93 3.89 -4.75
N SER A 73 -18.50 4.99 -5.24
CA SER A 73 -18.31 5.39 -6.64
C SER A 73 -16.89 5.89 -6.89
N ASN A 74 -16.42 5.80 -8.15
CA ASN A 74 -15.13 6.38 -8.53
C ASN A 74 -15.03 7.89 -8.23
N LYS A 75 -16.17 8.60 -8.28
CA LYS A 75 -16.24 10.04 -7.99
C LYS A 75 -16.02 10.29 -6.50
N ASP A 76 -16.78 9.59 -5.66
CA ASP A 76 -16.74 9.77 -4.20
C ASP A 76 -15.40 9.30 -3.65
N LEU A 77 -14.88 8.18 -4.15
CA LEU A 77 -13.57 7.67 -3.77
C LEU A 77 -12.45 8.68 -4.08
N LYS A 78 -12.44 9.28 -5.29
CA LYS A 78 -11.47 10.33 -5.63
C LYS A 78 -11.59 11.54 -4.71
N SER A 79 -12.81 11.93 -4.35
CA SER A 79 -13.03 13.04 -3.41
C SER A 79 -12.45 12.72 -2.03
N LYS A 80 -12.81 11.56 -1.45
CA LYS A 80 -12.30 11.15 -0.14
C LYS A 80 -10.77 11.03 -0.12
N LEU A 81 -10.17 10.46 -1.17
CA LEU A 81 -8.71 10.39 -1.31
C LEU A 81 -8.08 11.78 -1.38
N LYS A 82 -8.69 12.72 -2.12
CA LYS A 82 -8.20 14.10 -2.22
C LYS A 82 -8.22 14.80 -0.86
N ASP A 83 -9.31 14.65 -0.12
CA ASP A 83 -9.50 15.29 1.19
C ASP A 83 -8.47 14.75 2.20
N GLU A 84 -8.30 13.42 2.27
CA GLU A 84 -7.31 12.80 3.14
C GLU A 84 -5.86 13.08 2.71
N PHE A 85 -5.58 13.16 1.41
CA PHE A 85 -4.24 13.54 0.93
C PHE A 85 -3.90 14.98 1.31
N GLY A 86 -4.88 15.90 1.19
CA GLY A 86 -4.73 17.28 1.66
C GLY A 86 -4.45 17.35 3.16
N ARG A 87 -5.19 16.57 3.96
CA ARG A 87 -5.03 16.50 5.42
C ARG A 87 -3.65 15.98 5.85
N LEU A 88 -3.13 14.98 5.15
CA LEU A 88 -1.85 14.33 5.48
C LEU A 88 -0.65 14.95 4.74
N GLY A 89 -0.86 15.95 3.88
CA GLY A 89 0.22 16.56 3.09
C GLY A 89 0.80 15.65 2.00
N ILE A 90 0.05 14.63 1.57
CA ILE A 90 0.47 13.68 0.54
C ILE A 90 0.45 14.36 -0.84
N LYS A 91 1.57 14.31 -1.55
CA LYS A 91 1.72 14.94 -2.89
C LYS A 91 1.26 14.05 -4.06
N LEU A 92 0.77 12.85 -3.78
CA LEU A 92 0.27 11.94 -4.80
C LEU A 92 -1.03 12.47 -5.42
N SER A 93 -1.29 12.10 -6.67
CA SER A 93 -2.56 12.42 -7.32
C SER A 93 -3.65 11.47 -6.83
N PRO A 94 -4.82 11.97 -6.36
CA PRO A 94 -5.91 11.13 -5.89
C PRO A 94 -6.59 10.41 -7.07
N LYS A 95 -6.19 9.16 -7.32
CA LYS A 95 -6.81 8.29 -8.34
C LYS A 95 -7.60 7.20 -7.65
N ALA A 96 -8.83 6.97 -8.11
CA ALA A 96 -9.68 5.87 -7.61
C ALA A 96 -8.95 4.51 -7.68
N THR A 97 -8.20 4.25 -8.74
CA THR A 97 -7.44 3.01 -8.94
C THR A 97 -6.35 2.77 -7.89
N LEU A 98 -5.99 3.76 -7.06
CA LEU A 98 -5.04 3.53 -5.96
C LEU A 98 -5.57 2.50 -4.97
N ILE A 99 -6.89 2.44 -4.75
CA ILE A 99 -7.51 1.50 -3.82
C ILE A 99 -7.33 0.04 -4.25
N GLU A 100 -6.98 -0.23 -5.51
CA GLU A 100 -6.64 -1.57 -6.00
C GLU A 100 -5.37 -2.13 -5.34
N ASN A 101 -4.52 -1.26 -4.76
CA ASN A 101 -3.35 -1.66 -4.00
C ASN A 101 -3.63 -1.81 -2.50
N CYS A 102 -4.88 -1.64 -2.05
CA CYS A 102 -5.23 -1.78 -0.65
C CYS A 102 -5.01 -3.23 -0.19
N THR A 103 -4.25 -3.39 0.89
CA THR A 103 -4.02 -4.68 1.56
C THR A 103 -4.80 -4.81 2.87
N LEU A 104 -5.49 -3.75 3.29
CA LEU A 104 -6.19 -3.67 4.59
C LEU A 104 -7.60 -4.24 4.56
N TYR A 105 -8.25 -4.29 3.40
CA TYR A 105 -9.60 -4.82 3.22
C TYR A 105 -9.78 -5.26 1.77
N ASN A 106 -10.76 -6.15 1.54
CA ASN A 106 -11.06 -6.62 0.19
C ASN A 106 -11.62 -5.48 -0.66
N VAL A 107 -11.14 -5.37 -1.89
CA VAL A 107 -11.56 -4.35 -2.85
C VAL A 107 -11.89 -5.03 -4.16
N GLU A 108 -13.13 -4.89 -4.62
CA GLU A 108 -13.58 -5.45 -5.88
C GLU A 108 -14.12 -4.37 -6.80
N LYS A 109 -13.76 -4.42 -8.08
CA LYS A 109 -14.36 -3.51 -9.08
C LYS A 109 -15.84 -3.84 -9.22
N ALA A 110 -16.67 -2.83 -9.08
CA ALA A 110 -18.12 -2.98 -9.13
C ALA A 110 -18.75 -1.88 -9.99
N SER A 111 -19.97 -2.13 -10.46
CA SER A 111 -20.81 -1.12 -11.09
C SER A 111 -22.25 -1.30 -10.60
N ARG A 112 -22.89 -0.21 -10.19
CA ARG A 112 -24.27 -0.21 -9.70
C ARG A 112 -25.13 0.76 -10.49
N LYS A 113 -26.42 0.48 -10.62
CA LYS A 113 -27.38 1.45 -11.14
C LYS A 113 -27.82 2.36 -10.00
N ILE A 114 -27.54 3.66 -10.12
CA ILE A 114 -27.94 4.71 -9.19
C ILE A 114 -28.68 5.76 -10.02
N ASP A 115 -29.92 6.09 -9.63
CA ASP A 115 -30.79 7.03 -10.36
C ASP A 115 -30.91 6.72 -11.86
N GLY A 116 -31.04 5.43 -12.19
CA GLY A 116 -31.15 4.94 -13.57
C GLY A 116 -29.84 4.97 -14.38
N LYS A 117 -28.73 5.46 -13.81
CA LYS A 117 -27.41 5.51 -14.47
C LYS A 117 -26.48 4.44 -13.91
N THR A 118 -25.71 3.81 -14.79
CA THR A 118 -24.62 2.91 -14.36
C THR A 118 -23.46 3.75 -13.82
N VAL A 119 -23.12 3.52 -12.56
CA VAL A 119 -22.01 4.18 -11.87
C VAL A 119 -20.95 3.12 -11.55
N SER A 120 -19.73 3.33 -12.04
CA SER A 120 -18.58 2.47 -11.73
C SER A 120 -17.89 2.91 -10.44
N GLY A 121 -17.36 1.93 -9.72
CA GLY A 121 -16.74 2.13 -8.43
C GLY A 121 -16.13 0.84 -7.89
N TYR A 122 -16.07 0.75 -6.57
CA TYR A 122 -15.52 -0.40 -5.87
C TYR A 122 -16.47 -0.85 -4.76
N GLU A 123 -16.53 -2.15 -4.54
CA GLU A 123 -17.10 -2.73 -3.33
C GLU A 123 -15.98 -2.86 -2.30
N LEU A 124 -16.14 -2.20 -1.15
CA LEU A 124 -15.20 -2.31 -0.03
C LEU A 124 -15.74 -3.39 0.91
N GLY A 125 -15.04 -4.53 0.93
CA GLY A 125 -15.40 -5.69 1.71
C GLY A 125 -14.92 -5.62 3.17
N LYS A 126 -14.76 -6.79 3.79
CA LYS A 126 -14.27 -6.89 5.17
C LYS A 126 -12.79 -6.53 5.27
N MET A 127 -12.39 -6.00 6.43
CA MET A 127 -10.99 -5.83 6.78
C MET A 127 -10.26 -7.17 6.78
N VAL A 128 -9.03 -7.16 6.27
CA VAL A 128 -8.08 -8.26 6.33
C VAL A 128 -7.25 -8.02 7.58
N PHE A 129 -7.53 -8.75 8.65
CA PHE A 129 -6.68 -8.76 9.83
C PHE A 129 -5.58 -9.80 9.63
N THR A 130 -4.42 -9.37 9.13
CA THR A 130 -3.20 -10.16 9.23
C THR A 130 -2.60 -9.95 10.61
N PHE A 131 -2.89 -10.90 11.51
CA PHE A 131 -2.11 -11.10 12.73
C PHE A 131 -0.85 -11.85 12.30
N GLU A 132 0.24 -11.12 12.08
CA GLU A 132 1.61 -11.69 12.11
C GLU A 132 2.16 -11.53 13.52
#